data_AF-A0A6C1QFZ5-F1
#
_entry.id   AF-A0A6C1QFZ5-F1
#
_cell.length_a   1.000
_cell.length_b   1.000
_cell.length_c   1.000
_cell.angle_alpha   90.00
_cell.angle_beta   90.00
_cell.angle_gamma   90.00
#
_symmetry.space_group_name_H-M   'P 1'
#
loop_
_entity.id
_entity.type
_entity.pdbx_description
1 polymer ?
#
loop_
_entity_poly.entity_id
_entity_poly.type
_entity_poly.pdbx_seq_one_letter_code
_entity_poly.pdbx_strand_id
1 'polypeptide(L)'
;MFPKENIITQRKLMDTELKNRFMKLWEQYFGKAELPIAFYYTDKTPDIEPAEKPKGWRCFIGELATVRKGQSLYFSDDSISCGGGKRYLGYSNKPRP
;
A
#
# COMPACT_ATOMS: atom_id res chain seq x y z
N MET A 1 -9.75 26.78 -9.67
CA MET A 1 -8.95 25.88 -10.52
C MET A 1 -7.49 26.09 -10.14
N PHE A 2 -6.97 25.27 -9.23
CA PHE A 2 -5.59 25.44 -8.74
C PHE A 2 -4.61 24.86 -9.76
N PRO A 3 -3.49 25.55 -10.07
CA PRO A 3 -2.56 25.10 -11.11
C PRO A 3 -1.94 23.74 -10.74
N LYS A 4 -2.06 22.76 -11.65
CA LYS A 4 -1.55 21.38 -11.48
C LYS A 4 -0.02 21.30 -11.35
N GLU A 5 0.68 22.39 -11.67
CA GLU A 5 2.14 22.53 -11.61
C GLU A 5 2.68 22.42 -10.18
N ASN A 6 1.91 22.85 -9.17
CA ASN A 6 2.32 22.76 -7.76
C ASN A 6 2.16 21.37 -7.15
N ILE A 7 1.40 20.46 -7.76
CA ILE A 7 1.18 19.11 -7.21
C ILE A 7 2.34 18.17 -7.57
N ILE A 8 2.94 18.36 -8.75
CA ILE A 8 4.06 17.53 -9.23
C ILE A 8 5.34 17.83 -8.43
N THR A 9 5.56 19.11 -8.06
CA THR A 9 6.70 19.53 -7.23
C THR A 9 6.59 19.03 -5.78
N GLN A 10 5.38 18.89 -5.23
CA GLN A 10 5.15 18.36 -3.88
C GLN A 10 5.35 16.84 -3.78
N ARG A 11 5.22 16.11 -4.89
CA ARG A 11 5.43 14.65 -4.95
C ARG A 11 6.91 14.25 -4.97
N LYS A 12 7.83 15.19 -5.22
CA LYS A 12 9.26 14.93 -5.45
C LYS A 12 10.17 15.19 -4.25
N LEU A 13 9.66 15.77 -3.16
CA LEU A 13 10.43 15.97 -1.92
C LEU A 13 9.72 15.26 -0.78
N MET A 14 9.85 13.93 -0.73
CA MET A 14 9.85 13.29 0.59
C MET A 14 10.96 13.98 1.37
N ASP A 15 10.58 14.66 2.45
CA ASP A 15 11.53 15.33 3.31
C ASP A 15 12.55 14.27 3.78
N THR A 16 13.77 14.37 3.23
CA THR A 16 14.83 13.40 3.49
C THR A 16 15.26 13.47 4.95
N GLU A 17 15.11 14.62 5.59
CA GLU A 17 15.32 14.80 7.02
C GLU A 17 14.27 14.01 7.81
N LEU A 18 12.98 14.16 7.47
CA LEU A 18 11.91 13.40 8.09
C LEU A 18 12.11 11.90 7.94
N LYS A 19 12.47 11.43 6.74
CA LYS A 19 12.76 10.02 6.46
C LYS A 19 13.88 9.50 7.35
N ASN A 20 15.01 10.20 7.38
CA ASN A 20 16.19 9.79 8.15
C ASN A 20 15.90 9.79 9.65
N ARG A 21 15.18 10.81 10.14
CA ARG A 21 14.73 10.89 11.53
C ARG A 21 13.81 9.73 11.90
N PHE A 22 12.85 9.41 11.03
CA PHE A 22 11.96 8.26 11.24
C PHE A 22 12.73 6.95 11.34
N MET A 23 13.65 6.69 10.40
CA MET A 23 14.45 5.45 10.39
C MET A 23 15.30 5.32 11.65
N LYS A 24 15.94 6.41 12.11
CA LYS A 24 16.74 6.41 13.33
C LYS A 24 15.91 6.10 14.58
N LEU A 25 14.74 6.74 14.70
CA LEU A 25 13.84 6.49 15.83
C LEU A 25 13.25 5.07 15.77
N TRP A 26 12.94 4.57 14.58
CA TRP A 26 12.45 3.21 14.40
C TRP A 26 13.47 2.18 14.89
N GLU A 27 14.72 2.30 14.44
CA GLU A 27 15.81 1.43 14.89
C GLU A 27 16.02 1.53 16.42
N GLN A 28 15.98 2.74 16.97
CA GLN A 28 16.18 2.95 18.41
C GLN A 28 15.09 2.30 19.28
N TYR A 29 13.82 2.40 18.90
CA TYR A 29 12.71 1.96 19.74
C TYR A 29 12.14 0.58 19.38
N PHE A 30 12.32 0.14 18.14
CA PHE A 30 11.77 -1.13 17.63
C PHE A 30 12.85 -2.11 17.14
N GLY A 31 14.13 -1.70 17.09
CA GLY A 31 15.25 -2.57 16.75
C GLY A 31 15.12 -3.20 15.37
N LYS A 32 15.00 -4.53 15.32
CA LYS A 32 14.91 -5.33 14.08
C LYS A 32 13.47 -5.51 13.57
N ALA A 33 12.49 -4.79 14.12
CA ALA A 33 11.13 -4.88 13.63
C ALA A 33 11.01 -4.38 12.19
N GLU A 34 10.20 -5.05 11.37
CA GLU A 34 9.90 -4.61 10.01
C GLU A 34 9.24 -3.22 10.01
N LEU A 35 9.50 -2.44 8.95
CA LEU A 35 8.90 -1.11 8.81
C LEU A 35 7.36 -1.20 8.75
N PRO A 36 6.65 -0.20 9.30
CA PRO A 36 5.20 -0.19 9.28
C PRO A 36 4.70 0.05 7.84
N ILE A 37 3.55 -0.55 7.53
CA ILE A 37 2.86 -0.33 6.26
C ILE A 37 1.79 0.74 6.47
N ALA A 38 1.78 1.76 5.62
CA ALA A 38 0.68 2.70 5.50
C ALA A 38 -0.27 2.24 4.39
N PHE A 39 -1.58 2.34 4.63
CA PHE A 39 -2.60 2.04 3.63
C PHE A 39 -3.79 2.99 3.78
N TYR A 40 -4.54 3.18 2.69
CA TYR A 40 -5.74 4.01 2.65
C TYR A 40 -6.68 3.49 1.57
N TYR A 41 -7.95 3.88 1.64
CA TYR A 41 -8.95 3.62 0.61
C TYR A 41 -9.18 4.87 -0.24
N THR A 42 -9.45 4.69 -1.53
CA THR A 42 -9.73 5.77 -2.47
C THR A 42 -10.66 5.28 -3.57
N ASP A 43 -11.58 6.13 -4.01
CA ASP A 43 -12.43 5.89 -5.19
C ASP A 43 -11.75 6.29 -6.50
N LYS A 44 -10.59 6.95 -6.42
CA LYS A 44 -9.79 7.37 -7.57
C LYS A 44 -8.71 6.35 -7.87
N THR A 45 -8.46 6.09 -9.14
CA THR A 45 -7.28 5.32 -9.58
C THR A 45 -6.01 6.09 -9.22
N PRO A 46 -5.16 5.56 -8.34
CA PRO A 46 -3.91 6.21 -8.00
C PRO A 46 -2.92 6.09 -9.16
N ASP A 47 -2.05 7.08 -9.26
CA ASP A 47 -0.90 7.07 -10.17
C ASP A 47 0.26 6.31 -9.50
N ILE A 48 0.05 5.00 -9.31
CA ILE A 48 0.92 4.00 -8.69
C ILE A 48 0.67 2.68 -9.42
N GLU A 49 1.68 1.80 -9.49
CA GLU A 49 1.56 0.48 -10.08
C GLU A 49 0.40 -0.34 -9.45
N PRO A 50 -0.53 -0.86 -10.27
CA PRO A 50 -1.57 -1.76 -9.79
C PRO A 50 -0.95 -3.10 -9.38
N ALA A 51 -1.48 -3.70 -8.32
CA ALA A 51 -1.17 -5.08 -7.99
C ALA A 51 -1.62 -5.99 -9.14
N GLU A 52 -0.71 -6.85 -9.60
CA GLU A 52 -1.04 -7.80 -10.67
C GLU A 52 -2.18 -8.72 -10.25
N LYS A 53 -3.11 -8.97 -11.17
CA LYS A 53 -4.11 -10.01 -10.99
C LYS A 53 -3.40 -11.36 -10.91
N PRO A 54 -3.43 -12.07 -9.76
CA PRO A 54 -2.71 -13.32 -9.63
C PRO A 54 -3.29 -14.35 -10.59
N LYS A 55 -2.43 -15.15 -11.24
CA LYS A 55 -2.80 -16.26 -12.16
C LYS A 55 -3.54 -17.42 -11.45
N GLY A 56 -3.89 -17.26 -10.18
CA GLY A 56 -4.53 -18.25 -9.33
C GLY A 56 -4.87 -17.67 -7.96
N TRP A 57 -5.11 -18.55 -6.99
CA TRP A 57 -5.36 -18.12 -5.62
C TRP A 57 -4.07 -17.61 -4.97
N ARG A 58 -4.14 -16.42 -4.38
CA ARG A 58 -3.08 -15.88 -3.53
C ARG A 58 -3.68 -15.08 -2.39
N CYS A 59 -3.12 -15.22 -1.20
CA CYS A 59 -3.59 -14.48 -0.04
C CYS A 59 -3.17 -13.01 -0.13
N PHE A 60 -4.08 -12.09 0.17
CA PHE A 60 -3.79 -10.65 0.32
C PHE A 60 -2.63 -10.39 1.28
N ILE A 61 -2.55 -11.11 2.41
CA ILE A 61 -1.42 -10.96 3.35
C ILE A 61 -0.09 -11.33 2.69
N GLY A 62 -0.09 -12.31 1.78
CA GLY A 62 1.10 -12.68 1.01
C GLY A 62 1.55 -11.59 0.04
N GLU A 63 0.61 -10.86 -0.55
CA GLU A 63 0.91 -9.69 -1.40
C GLU A 63 1.60 -8.56 -0.62
N LEU A 64 1.34 -8.43 0.69
CA LEU A 64 1.99 -7.41 1.52
C LEU A 64 3.51 -7.65 1.70
N ALA A 65 4.04 -8.81 1.34
CA ALA A 65 5.48 -9.08 1.44
C ALA A 65 6.32 -8.16 0.53
N THR A 66 5.81 -7.76 -0.63
CA THR A 66 6.47 -6.79 -1.53
C THR A 66 6.35 -5.37 -0.98
N VAL A 67 5.22 -5.05 -0.36
CA VAL A 67 4.99 -3.76 0.32
C VAL A 67 5.97 -3.56 1.47
N ARG A 68 6.23 -4.61 2.25
CA ARG A 68 7.26 -4.61 3.31
C ARG A 68 8.67 -4.36 2.79
N LYS A 69 8.94 -4.60 1.50
CA LYS A 69 10.21 -4.30 0.83
C LYS A 69 10.25 -2.90 0.21
N GLY A 70 9.22 -2.07 0.44
CA GLY A 70 9.16 -0.68 0.01
C GLY A 70 8.40 -0.43 -1.30
N GLN A 71 7.79 -1.45 -1.90
CA GLN A 71 6.98 -1.27 -3.10
C GLN A 71 5.57 -0.78 -2.75
N SER A 72 5.17 0.37 -3.30
CA SER A 72 3.77 0.82 -3.19
C SER A 72 2.90 0.03 -4.18
N LEU A 73 1.77 -0.49 -3.71
CA LEU A 73 0.81 -1.24 -4.52
C LEU A 73 -0.60 -0.67 -4.38
N TYR A 74 -1.35 -0.73 -5.48
CA TYR A 74 -2.77 -0.43 -5.51
C TYR A 74 -3.59 -1.71 -5.72
N PHE A 75 -4.57 -1.96 -4.86
CA PHE A 75 -5.42 -3.15 -4.92
C PHE A 75 -6.87 -2.78 -5.28
N SER A 76 -7.43 -3.47 -6.27
CA SER A 76 -8.84 -3.46 -6.66
C SER A 76 -9.52 -4.82 -6.41
N ASP A 77 -10.84 -4.91 -6.54
CA ASP A 77 -11.58 -6.20 -6.45
C ASP A 77 -11.03 -7.28 -7.42
N ASP A 78 -10.52 -6.86 -8.58
CA ASP A 78 -9.93 -7.75 -9.57
C ASP A 78 -8.56 -8.29 -9.18
N SER A 79 -7.77 -7.50 -8.45
CA SER A 79 -6.42 -7.89 -8.01
C SER A 79 -6.44 -8.83 -6.80
N ILE A 80 -7.53 -8.84 -6.03
CA ILE A 80 -7.67 -9.66 -4.82
C ILE A 80 -8.35 -10.99 -5.17
N SER A 81 -7.61 -12.10 -5.14
CA SER A 81 -8.18 -13.42 -5.45
C SER A 81 -8.63 -14.24 -4.24
N CYS A 82 -8.17 -13.92 -3.02
CA CYS A 82 -8.61 -14.64 -1.82
C CYS A 82 -9.94 -14.09 -1.26
N GLY A 83 -10.83 -15.00 -0.87
CA GLY A 83 -12.12 -14.62 -0.27
C GLY A 83 -11.98 -13.81 1.02
N GLY A 84 -10.97 -14.12 1.85
CA GLY A 84 -10.67 -13.34 3.05
C GLY A 84 -10.31 -11.89 2.72
N GLY A 85 -9.46 -11.67 1.71
CA GLY A 85 -9.10 -10.33 1.24
C GLY A 85 -10.32 -9.58 0.72
N LYS A 86 -11.14 -10.20 -0.14
CA LYS A 86 -12.36 -9.58 -0.64
C LYS A 86 -13.30 -9.14 0.48
N ARG A 87 -13.44 -9.96 1.53
CA ARG A 87 -14.29 -9.64 2.68
C ARG A 87 -13.71 -8.53 3.56
N TYR A 88 -12.48 -8.70 4.06
CA TYR A 88 -11.89 -7.77 5.03
C TYR A 88 -11.46 -6.44 4.43
N LEU A 89 -11.35 -6.34 3.10
CA LEU A 89 -11.11 -5.09 2.37
C LEU A 89 -12.40 -4.43 1.86
N GLY A 90 -13.58 -4.99 2.15
CA GLY A 90 -14.87 -4.37 1.81
C GLY A 90 -15.35 -4.59 0.36
N TYR A 91 -14.67 -5.42 -0.43
CA TYR A 91 -15.09 -5.75 -1.80
C TYR A 91 -16.21 -6.79 -1.87
N SER A 92 -16.45 -7.56 -0.79
CA SER A 92 -17.54 -8.53 -0.72
C SER A 92 -18.11 -8.64 0.69
N ASN A 93 -19.44 -8.60 0.79
CA ASN A 93 -20.16 -8.87 2.04
C ASN A 93 -20.56 -10.34 2.21
N LYS A 94 -20.28 -11.19 1.22
CA LYS A 94 -20.66 -12.61 1.26
C LYS A 94 -19.57 -13.43 1.95
N PRO A 95 -19.89 -14.24 2.98
CA PRO A 95 -18.97 -15.28 3.42
C PRO A 95 -18.68 -16.22 2.25
N ARG A 96 -17.46 -16.79 2.19
CA ARG A 96 -17.22 -17.91 1.28
C ARG A 96 -18.17 -19.05 1.67
N PRO A 97 -18.79 -19.76 0.71
CA PRO A 97 -19.47 -21.02 0.98
C PRO A 97 -18.54 -22.01 1.71
#